data_AF-A0A7W1SV16-F1
#
_entry.id   AF-A0A7W1SV16-F1
#
_cell.length_a   1.000
_cell.length_b   1.000
_cell.length_c   1.000
_cell.angle_alpha   90.00
_cell.angle_beta   90.00
_cell.angle_gamma   90.00
#
_symmetry.space_group_name_H-M   'P 1'
#
loop_
_entity.id
_entity.type
_entity.pdbx_description
1 polymer ?
#
loop_
_entity_poly.entity_id
_entity_poly.type
_entity_poly.pdbx_seq_one_letter_code
_entity_poly.pdbx_strand_id
1 'polypeptide(L)'
;LLASVPYRNQLNFTFDGLRSAASNVEKLRNFVTRLNSAPLEPGSGAGQQLASEAQQRMKSGLEDDLNTAQAQAGIFDMVRKANAAMDNGDIKQDDVKPLLASIARFDEVFAVLRDDDAEKMKKIYDWALADGRENDVSPELREFVASAAMGDEAIQAKVSEMEQARKSRNFAASDAIRAELTAAGILVEQTREGIRWRRK
;
A
#
# COMPACT_ATOMS: atom_id res chain seq x y z
N LEU A 1 -1.10 9.73 10.54
CA LEU A 1 -0.57 10.23 11.84
C LEU A 1 -1.35 11.44 12.32
N LEU A 2 -1.41 12.54 11.58
CA LEU A 2 -2.07 13.76 12.04
C LEU A 2 -3.55 13.58 12.41
N ALA A 3 -4.26 12.72 11.69
CA ALA A 3 -5.67 12.42 11.95
C ALA A 3 -5.90 11.25 12.94
N SER A 4 -4.86 10.73 13.61
CA SER A 4 -5.01 9.59 14.54
C SER A 4 -5.48 10.00 15.94
N VAL A 5 -5.56 11.31 16.21
CA VAL A 5 -6.12 11.89 17.43
C VAL A 5 -7.09 13.01 17.03
N PRO A 6 -8.14 13.29 17.82
CA PRO A 6 -9.01 14.43 17.60
C PRO A 6 -8.23 15.74 17.49
N TYR A 7 -8.66 16.65 16.60
CA TYR A 7 -7.92 17.88 16.26
C TYR A 7 -7.64 18.80 17.46
N ARG A 8 -8.48 18.73 18.49
CA ARG A 8 -8.37 19.52 19.73
C ARG A 8 -7.46 18.89 20.78
N ASN A 9 -6.92 17.69 20.53
CA ASN A 9 -5.98 17.01 21.40
C ASN A 9 -4.54 17.23 20.94
N GLN A 10 -3.60 17.23 21.89
CA GLN A 10 -2.18 17.29 21.58
C GLN A 10 -1.72 15.99 20.90
N LEU A 11 -1.08 16.11 19.74
CA LEU A 11 -0.45 14.98 19.06
C LEU A 11 1.00 14.84 19.53
N ASN A 12 1.32 13.68 20.11
CA ASN A 12 2.70 13.30 20.38
C ASN A 12 3.33 12.72 19.10
N PHE A 13 4.14 13.51 18.42
CA PHE A 13 4.89 13.05 17.25
C PHE A 13 6.00 12.08 17.65
N THR A 14 5.99 10.89 17.06
CA THR A 14 7.09 9.92 17.15
C THR A 14 7.35 9.28 15.79
N PHE A 15 8.58 8.89 15.53
CA PHE A 15 8.92 8.15 14.31
C PHE A 15 8.22 6.79 14.24
N ASP A 16 7.98 6.13 15.38
CA ASP A 16 7.16 4.91 15.44
C ASP A 16 5.71 5.18 15.04
N GLY A 17 5.14 6.29 15.50
CA GLY A 17 3.80 6.73 15.07
C GLY A 17 3.73 6.99 13.58
N LEU A 18 4.78 7.58 13.00
CA LEU A 18 4.86 7.82 11.55
C LEU A 18 4.93 6.50 10.77
N ARG A 19 5.80 5.56 11.17
CA ARG A 19 5.89 4.21 10.57
C ARG A 19 4.58 3.44 10.68
N SER A 20 3.93 3.49 11.84
CA SER A 20 2.63 2.86 12.06
C SER A 20 1.56 3.46 11.15
N ALA A 21 1.55 4.79 10.97
CA ALA A 21 0.63 5.44 10.04
C ALA A 21 0.87 5.03 8.58
N ALA A 22 2.13 4.91 8.14
CA ALA A 22 2.46 4.44 6.80
C ALA A 22 1.96 3.00 6.58
N SER A 23 2.24 2.09 7.53
CA SER A 23 1.74 0.71 7.48
C SER A 23 0.21 0.64 7.45
N ASN A 24 -0.49 1.56 8.11
CA ASN A 24 -1.95 1.60 8.09
C ASN A 24 -2.51 2.04 6.72
N VAL A 25 -1.86 2.98 6.04
CA VAL A 25 -2.22 3.34 4.65
C VAL A 25 -1.98 2.16 3.72
N GLU A 26 -0.84 1.48 3.85
CA GLU A 26 -0.52 0.30 3.06
C GLU A 26 -1.55 -0.83 3.23
N LYS A 27 -2.01 -1.09 4.47
CA LYS A 27 -3.08 -2.07 4.72
C LYS A 27 -4.37 -1.74 3.97
N LEU A 28 -4.74 -0.45 3.89
CA LEU A 28 -5.93 -0.03 3.16
C LEU A 28 -5.76 -0.25 1.65
N ARG A 29 -4.61 0.14 1.09
CA ARG A 29 -4.29 -0.09 -0.33
C ARG A 29 -4.28 -1.59 -0.66
N ASN A 30 -3.61 -2.40 0.15
CA ASN A 30 -3.56 -3.86 -0.01
C ASN A 30 -4.94 -4.50 0.06
N PHE A 31 -5.82 -4.02 0.94
CA PHE A 31 -7.20 -4.49 1.00
C PHE A 31 -7.99 -4.18 -0.28
N VAL A 32 -7.85 -2.97 -0.83
CA VAL A 32 -8.47 -2.59 -2.11
C VAL A 32 -7.96 -3.47 -3.25
N THR A 33 -6.64 -3.65 -3.36
CA THR A 33 -6.04 -4.54 -4.35
C THR A 33 -6.58 -5.95 -4.22
N ARG A 34 -6.62 -6.49 -2.99
CA ARG A 34 -7.12 -7.84 -2.71
C ARG A 34 -8.58 -8.00 -3.10
N LEU A 35 -9.45 -7.03 -2.79
CA LEU A 35 -10.86 -7.07 -3.19
C LEU A 35 -11.05 -7.06 -4.71
N ASN A 36 -10.21 -6.31 -5.44
CA ASN A 36 -10.30 -6.22 -6.90
C ASN A 36 -9.75 -7.47 -7.62
N SER A 37 -8.83 -8.20 -7.01
CA SER A 37 -8.15 -9.33 -7.66
C SER A 37 -8.56 -10.71 -7.12
N ALA A 38 -9.28 -10.79 -6.00
CA ALA A 38 -9.64 -12.06 -5.40
C ALA A 38 -10.64 -12.84 -6.28
N PRO A 39 -10.41 -14.15 -6.53
CA PRO A 39 -11.40 -15.00 -7.17
C PRO A 39 -12.52 -15.32 -6.17
N LEU A 40 -13.61 -14.56 -6.22
CA LEU A 40 -14.75 -14.72 -5.33
C LEU A 40 -15.88 -15.50 -6.01
N GLU A 41 -16.53 -16.37 -5.24
CA GLU A 41 -17.72 -17.09 -5.69
C GLU A 41 -18.90 -16.13 -5.89
N PRO A 42 -19.83 -16.43 -6.82
CA PRO A 42 -21.05 -15.64 -7.01
C PRO A 42 -21.92 -15.55 -5.75
N GLY A 43 -22.71 -14.48 -5.66
CA GLY A 43 -23.70 -14.25 -4.60
C GLY A 43 -23.26 -13.20 -3.59
N SER A 44 -23.89 -13.25 -2.42
CA SER A 44 -23.70 -12.31 -1.31
C SER A 44 -23.28 -13.05 -0.05
N GLY A 45 -22.46 -12.41 0.76
CA GLY A 45 -22.02 -12.89 2.06
C GLY A 45 -22.05 -11.78 3.11
N ALA A 46 -21.02 -11.73 3.95
CA ALA A 46 -20.98 -10.82 5.09
C ALA A 46 -20.63 -9.36 4.72
N GLY A 47 -20.13 -9.10 3.50
CA GLY A 47 -19.51 -7.83 3.15
C GLY A 47 -20.47 -6.65 3.12
N GLN A 48 -21.73 -6.85 2.69
CA GLN A 48 -22.73 -5.78 2.72
C GLN A 48 -23.02 -5.29 4.15
N GLN A 49 -23.15 -6.21 5.11
CA GLN A 49 -23.36 -5.83 6.52
C GLN A 49 -22.12 -5.11 7.07
N LEU A 50 -20.93 -5.65 6.82
CA LEU A 50 -19.67 -5.05 7.26
C LEU A 50 -19.49 -3.64 6.71
N ALA A 51 -19.82 -3.42 5.44
CA ALA A 51 -19.78 -2.11 4.81
C ALA A 51 -20.74 -1.12 5.49
N SER A 52 -21.99 -1.52 5.75
CA SER A 52 -22.98 -0.67 6.43
C SER A 52 -22.54 -0.29 7.84
N GLU A 53 -22.07 -1.25 8.64
CA GLU A 53 -21.56 -1.00 10.00
C GLU A 53 -20.40 0.00 9.99
N ALA A 54 -19.48 -0.16 9.03
CA ALA A 54 -18.32 0.72 8.89
C ALA A 54 -18.71 2.16 8.54
N GLN A 55 -19.63 2.33 7.56
CA GLN A 55 -20.11 3.63 7.15
C GLN A 55 -20.85 4.35 8.27
N GLN A 56 -21.69 3.64 9.02
CA GLN A 56 -22.38 4.19 10.18
C GLN A 56 -21.39 4.63 11.26
N ARG A 57 -20.45 3.77 11.64
CA ARG A 57 -19.46 4.10 12.67
C ARG A 57 -18.54 5.24 12.25
N MET A 58 -18.16 5.29 10.98
CA MET A 58 -17.40 6.38 10.40
C MET A 58 -18.18 7.69 10.46
N LYS A 59 -19.44 7.69 10.01
CA LYS A 59 -20.32 8.86 10.04
C LYS A 59 -20.52 9.36 11.47
N SER A 60 -20.87 8.48 12.41
CA SER A 60 -21.07 8.87 13.81
C SER A 60 -19.81 9.45 14.45
N GLY A 61 -18.63 8.91 14.15
CA GLY A 61 -17.37 9.49 14.62
C GLY A 61 -17.11 10.89 14.07
N LEU A 62 -17.44 11.14 12.79
CA LEU A 62 -17.27 12.47 12.20
C LEU A 62 -18.33 13.48 12.70
N GLU A 63 -19.56 13.03 12.97
CA GLU A 63 -20.62 13.85 13.56
C GLU A 63 -20.32 14.21 15.03
N ASP A 64 -19.59 13.35 15.75
CA ASP A 64 -19.09 13.60 17.09
C ASP A 64 -17.77 14.40 17.04
N ASP A 65 -17.87 15.71 16.84
CA ASP A 65 -16.75 16.66 16.92
C ASP A 65 -15.53 16.26 16.05
N LEU A 66 -15.81 15.80 14.82
CA LEU A 66 -14.77 15.37 13.87
C LEU A 66 -13.79 14.36 14.49
N ASN A 67 -14.31 13.41 15.27
CA ASN A 67 -13.50 12.35 15.87
C ASN A 67 -13.00 11.36 14.79
N THR A 68 -11.90 11.76 14.15
CA THR A 68 -11.25 11.00 13.07
C THR A 68 -10.69 9.66 13.55
N ALA A 69 -10.33 9.55 14.84
CA ALA A 69 -9.83 8.30 15.42
C ALA A 69 -10.94 7.23 15.45
N GLN A 70 -12.14 7.61 15.88
CA GLN A 70 -13.30 6.71 15.85
C GLN A 70 -13.70 6.35 14.42
N ALA A 71 -13.64 7.33 13.51
CA ALA A 71 -13.94 7.10 12.11
C ALA A 71 -12.96 6.10 11.45
N GLN A 72 -11.66 6.26 11.70
CA GLN A 72 -10.63 5.31 11.28
C GLN A 72 -10.86 3.92 11.87
N ALA A 73 -11.18 3.82 13.17
CA ALA A 73 -11.43 2.54 13.82
C ALA A 73 -12.56 1.74 13.15
N GLY A 74 -13.65 2.41 12.73
CA GLY A 74 -14.74 1.75 12.00
C GLY A 74 -14.30 1.11 10.68
N ILE A 75 -13.46 1.80 9.91
CA ILE A 75 -12.94 1.29 8.65
C ILE A 75 -11.91 0.18 8.86
N PHE A 76 -10.99 0.32 9.82
CA PHE A 76 -10.02 -0.74 10.10
C PHE A 76 -10.68 -2.01 10.68
N ASP A 77 -11.75 -1.87 11.46
CA ASP A 77 -12.55 -3.02 11.90
C ASP A 77 -13.22 -3.72 10.71
N MET A 78 -13.77 -2.98 9.75
CA MET A 78 -14.31 -3.53 8.51
C MET A 78 -13.25 -4.30 7.73
N VAL A 79 -12.08 -3.70 7.49
CA VAL A 79 -10.96 -4.32 6.77
C VAL A 79 -10.54 -5.62 7.45
N ARG A 80 -10.41 -5.63 8.78
CA ARG A 80 -10.04 -6.82 9.55
C ARG A 80 -11.09 -7.93 9.41
N LYS A 81 -12.37 -7.62 9.62
CA LYS A 81 -13.48 -8.59 9.54
C LYS A 81 -13.66 -9.11 8.11
N ALA A 82 -13.57 -8.23 7.11
CA ALA A 82 -13.72 -8.59 5.69
C ALA A 82 -12.58 -9.49 5.22
N ASN A 83 -11.34 -9.22 5.62
CA ASN A 83 -10.21 -10.11 5.31
C ASN A 83 -10.41 -11.51 5.91
N ALA A 84 -10.84 -11.60 7.18
CA ALA A 84 -11.13 -12.89 7.81
C ALA A 84 -12.30 -13.62 7.14
N ALA A 85 -13.36 -12.90 6.76
CA ALA A 85 -14.49 -13.47 6.04
C ALA A 85 -14.08 -13.94 4.63
N MET A 86 -13.20 -13.21 3.93
CA MET A 86 -12.60 -13.64 2.66
C MET A 86 -11.82 -14.94 2.81
N ASP A 87 -11.01 -15.07 3.86
CA ASP A 87 -10.24 -16.29 4.14
C ASP A 87 -11.15 -17.51 4.37
N ASN A 88 -12.35 -17.28 4.90
CA ASN A 88 -13.36 -18.32 5.13
C ASN A 88 -14.30 -18.53 3.93
N GLY A 89 -14.16 -17.76 2.85
CA GLY A 89 -15.05 -17.81 1.69
C GLY A 89 -16.43 -17.17 1.90
N ASP A 90 -16.62 -16.39 2.96
CA ASP A 90 -17.86 -15.68 3.33
C ASP A 90 -17.99 -14.29 2.71
N ILE A 91 -17.02 -13.88 1.88
CA ILE A 91 -17.14 -12.72 1.00
C ILE A 91 -17.31 -13.21 -0.43
N LYS A 92 -18.30 -12.66 -1.13
CA LYS A 92 -18.74 -13.06 -2.46
C LYS A 92 -18.70 -11.87 -3.43
N GLN A 93 -19.00 -12.10 -4.70
CA GLN A 93 -18.91 -11.05 -5.73
C GLN A 93 -19.78 -9.82 -5.42
N ASP A 94 -20.99 -10.01 -4.87
CA ASP A 94 -21.91 -8.89 -4.59
C ASP A 94 -21.42 -8.00 -3.43
N ASP A 95 -20.51 -8.51 -2.59
CA ASP A 95 -19.94 -7.81 -1.44
C ASP A 95 -18.82 -6.82 -1.81
N VAL A 96 -18.19 -7.00 -2.97
CA VAL A 96 -17.02 -6.19 -3.38
C VAL A 96 -17.41 -4.72 -3.50
N LYS A 97 -18.51 -4.44 -4.21
CA LYS A 97 -18.97 -3.08 -4.47
C LYS A 97 -19.27 -2.29 -3.19
N PRO A 98 -20.06 -2.79 -2.21
CA PRO A 98 -20.31 -2.05 -0.98
C PRO A 98 -19.05 -1.87 -0.12
N LEU A 99 -18.14 -2.85 -0.07
CA LEU A 99 -16.87 -2.72 0.66
C LEU A 99 -15.98 -1.63 0.03
N LEU A 100 -15.83 -1.63 -1.30
CA LEU A 100 -15.09 -0.58 -2.01
C LEU A 100 -15.74 0.79 -1.85
N ALA A 101 -17.07 0.87 -1.84
CA ALA A 101 -17.78 2.13 -1.60
C ALA A 101 -17.50 2.70 -0.21
N SER A 102 -17.42 1.87 0.83
CA SER A 102 -17.02 2.30 2.17
C SER A 102 -15.59 2.84 2.22
N ILE A 103 -14.67 2.19 1.50
CA ILE A 103 -13.28 2.64 1.40
C ILE A 103 -13.16 3.95 0.61
N ALA A 104 -13.91 4.09 -0.50
CA ALA A 104 -13.94 5.34 -1.26
C ALA A 104 -14.50 6.50 -0.43
N ARG A 105 -15.57 6.27 0.34
CA ARG A 105 -16.15 7.30 1.21
C ARG A 105 -15.19 7.73 2.32
N PHE A 106 -14.39 6.80 2.85
CA PHE A 106 -13.31 7.13 3.77
C PHE A 106 -12.25 7.99 3.07
N ASP A 107 -11.86 7.64 1.86
CA ASP A 107 -10.82 8.37 1.11
C ASP A 107 -11.24 9.79 0.72
N GLU A 108 -12.52 10.06 0.52
CA GLU A 108 -13.02 11.44 0.32
C GLU A 108 -12.68 12.38 1.49
N VAL A 109 -12.51 11.84 2.70
CA VAL A 109 -12.16 12.62 3.90
C VAL A 109 -10.65 12.60 4.16
N PHE A 110 -10.02 11.43 4.04
CA PHE A 110 -8.63 11.24 4.47
C PHE A 110 -7.60 11.34 3.33
N ALA A 111 -8.01 11.15 2.08
CA ALA A 111 -7.19 11.26 0.87
C ALA A 111 -5.84 10.53 0.97
N VAL A 112 -5.88 9.24 1.32
CA VAL A 112 -4.70 8.39 1.56
C VAL A 112 -4.54 7.23 0.57
N LEU A 113 -5.58 6.87 -0.19
CA LEU A 113 -5.55 5.66 -1.01
C LEU A 113 -4.79 5.83 -2.33
N ARG A 114 -4.79 7.04 -2.90
CA ARG A 114 -4.02 7.30 -4.12
C ARG A 114 -2.55 6.95 -3.86
N ASP A 115 -2.03 6.03 -4.67
CA ASP A 115 -0.63 5.63 -4.63
C ASP A 115 0.17 6.50 -5.60
N ASP A 116 0.50 7.70 -5.15
CA ASP A 116 1.33 8.68 -5.85
C ASP A 116 2.61 9.01 -5.05
N ASP A 117 3.02 8.12 -4.15
CA ASP A 117 4.17 8.30 -3.27
C ASP A 117 5.46 8.42 -4.07
N ALA A 118 5.64 7.55 -5.09
CA ALA A 118 6.74 7.60 -6.05
C ALA A 118 6.86 8.99 -6.73
N GLU A 119 5.74 9.50 -7.25
CA GLU A 119 5.67 10.79 -7.93
C GLU A 119 6.01 11.93 -6.96
N LYS A 120 5.43 11.92 -5.75
CA LYS A 120 5.65 12.94 -4.72
C LYS A 120 7.10 12.97 -4.26
N MET A 121 7.68 11.81 -3.93
CA MET A 121 9.07 11.73 -3.48
C MET A 121 10.04 12.14 -4.58
N LYS A 122 9.77 11.77 -5.84
CA LYS A 122 10.58 12.24 -6.98
C LYS A 122 10.55 13.76 -7.11
N LYS A 123 9.37 14.40 -7.00
CA LYS A 123 9.26 15.87 -7.06
C LYS A 123 10.06 16.55 -5.94
N ILE A 124 10.01 16.00 -4.72
CA ILE A 124 10.78 16.52 -3.57
C ILE A 124 12.28 16.38 -3.84
N TYR A 125 12.72 15.22 -4.34
CA TYR A 125 14.10 14.96 -4.69
C TYR A 125 14.60 15.92 -5.80
N ASP A 126 13.86 16.03 -6.91
CA ASP A 126 14.20 16.91 -8.03
C ASP A 126 14.29 18.38 -7.59
N TRP A 127 13.36 18.82 -6.74
CA TRP A 127 13.40 20.17 -6.15
C TRP A 127 14.65 20.39 -5.28
N ALA A 128 15.00 19.43 -4.43
CA ALA A 128 16.18 19.55 -3.58
C ALA A 128 17.47 19.64 -4.39
N LEU A 129 17.57 18.92 -5.51
CA LEU A 129 18.70 19.05 -6.44
C LEU A 129 18.72 20.44 -7.10
N ALA A 130 17.57 20.90 -7.60
CA ALA A 130 17.47 22.20 -8.27
C ALA A 130 17.83 23.39 -7.36
N ASP A 131 17.59 23.25 -6.06
CA ASP A 131 17.88 24.27 -5.04
C ASP A 131 19.29 24.14 -4.43
N GLY A 132 20.13 23.21 -4.93
CA GLY A 132 21.48 22.96 -4.40
C GLY A 132 21.49 22.33 -3.00
N ARG A 133 20.38 21.71 -2.58
CA ARG A 133 20.16 21.08 -1.28
C ARG A 133 20.41 19.57 -1.29
N GLU A 134 21.29 19.12 -2.17
CA GLU A 134 21.60 17.71 -2.40
C GLU A 134 22.04 17.01 -1.11
N ASN A 135 22.80 17.73 -0.27
CA ASN A 135 23.32 17.25 1.01
C ASN A 135 22.23 17.09 2.10
N ASP A 136 21.09 17.75 1.95
CA ASP A 136 19.95 17.65 2.89
C ASP A 136 19.05 16.45 2.57
N VAL A 137 19.20 15.86 1.38
CA VAL A 137 18.44 14.69 0.96
C VAL A 137 18.91 13.46 1.76
N SER A 138 17.98 12.85 2.49
CA SER A 138 18.28 11.65 3.27
C SER A 138 18.68 10.45 2.37
N PRO A 139 19.53 9.53 2.85
CA PRO A 139 19.87 8.32 2.10
C PRO A 139 18.63 7.51 1.68
N GLU A 140 17.62 7.45 2.53
CA GLU A 140 16.37 6.72 2.29
C GLU A 140 15.58 7.32 1.12
N LEU A 141 15.50 8.64 1.02
CA LEU A 141 14.82 9.30 -0.10
C LEU A 141 15.56 9.07 -1.42
N ARG A 142 16.90 9.07 -1.40
CA ARG A 142 17.71 8.76 -2.59
C ARG A 142 17.47 7.32 -3.05
N GLU A 143 17.50 6.36 -2.13
CA GLU A 143 17.25 4.95 -2.42
C GLU A 143 15.81 4.72 -2.92
N PHE A 144 14.84 5.38 -2.30
CA PHE A 144 13.43 5.31 -2.71
C PHE A 144 13.25 5.82 -4.15
N VAL A 145 13.77 7.00 -4.50
CA VAL A 145 13.64 7.55 -5.86
C VAL A 145 14.40 6.72 -6.88
N ALA A 146 15.59 6.22 -6.53
CA ALA A 146 16.35 5.32 -7.39
C ALA A 146 15.57 4.03 -7.71
N SER A 147 14.87 3.47 -6.72
CA SER A 147 14.04 2.29 -6.95
C SER A 147 12.75 2.59 -7.68
N ALA A 148 12.07 3.68 -7.35
CA ALA A 148 10.85 4.13 -8.00
C ALA A 148 11.06 4.51 -9.48
N ALA A 149 12.30 4.84 -9.89
CA ALA A 149 12.64 5.11 -11.27
C ALA A 149 12.45 3.89 -12.20
N MET A 150 12.48 2.66 -11.66
CA MET A 150 12.09 1.46 -12.39
C MET A 150 10.61 1.18 -12.19
N GLY A 151 9.81 1.31 -13.25
CA GLY A 151 8.39 0.94 -13.22
C GLY A 151 8.20 -0.58 -13.04
N ASP A 152 7.08 -0.99 -12.42
CA ASP A 152 6.79 -2.41 -12.11
C ASP A 152 6.91 -3.32 -13.35
N GLU A 153 6.49 -2.83 -14.52
CA GLU A 153 6.60 -3.56 -15.79
C GLU A 153 8.07 -3.79 -16.20
N ALA A 154 8.93 -2.78 -16.01
CA ALA A 154 10.36 -2.90 -16.29
C ALA A 154 11.05 -3.85 -15.30
N ILE A 155 10.62 -3.84 -14.03
CA ILE A 155 11.10 -4.79 -13.02
C ILE A 155 10.68 -6.20 -13.40
N GLN A 156 9.41 -6.40 -13.76
CA GLN A 156 8.88 -7.70 -14.14
C GLN A 156 9.54 -8.24 -15.42
N ALA A 157 9.83 -7.38 -16.40
CA ALA A 157 10.58 -7.74 -17.59
C ALA A 157 11.98 -8.27 -17.23
N LYS A 158 12.73 -7.55 -16.38
CA LYS A 158 14.05 -7.99 -15.90
C LYS A 158 14.01 -9.26 -15.07
N VAL A 159 12.98 -9.43 -14.23
CA VAL A 159 12.78 -10.67 -13.47
C VAL A 159 12.51 -11.85 -14.43
N SER A 160 11.72 -11.64 -15.48
CA SER A 160 11.51 -12.64 -16.53
C SER A 160 12.79 -12.98 -17.29
N GLU A 161 13.57 -11.96 -17.68
CA GLU A 161 14.88 -12.15 -18.32
C GLU A 161 15.84 -12.94 -17.42
N MET A 162 15.83 -12.67 -16.12
CA MET A 162 16.63 -13.41 -15.14
C MET A 162 16.16 -14.86 -15.00
N GLU A 163 14.85 -15.13 -14.99
CA GLU A 163 14.32 -16.50 -15.01
C GLU A 163 14.75 -17.25 -16.28
N GLN A 164 14.73 -16.59 -17.43
CA GLN A 164 15.18 -17.15 -18.71
C GLN A 164 16.70 -17.41 -18.71
N ALA A 165 17.49 -16.48 -18.18
CA ALA A 165 18.94 -16.64 -18.04
C ALA A 165 19.29 -17.85 -17.16
N ARG A 166 18.53 -18.08 -16.08
CA ARG A 166 18.70 -19.27 -15.24
C ARG A 166 18.26 -20.55 -15.92
N LYS A 167 17.11 -20.55 -16.63
CA LYS A 167 16.64 -21.69 -17.42
C LYS A 167 17.64 -22.10 -18.50
N SER A 168 18.31 -21.12 -19.12
CA SER A 168 19.37 -21.32 -20.11
C SER A 168 20.76 -21.55 -19.50
N ARG A 169 20.87 -21.67 -18.17
CA ARG A 169 22.14 -21.84 -17.40
C ARG A 169 23.18 -20.73 -17.62
N ASN A 170 22.73 -19.55 -18.06
CA ASN A 170 23.55 -18.35 -18.15
C ASN A 170 23.57 -17.62 -16.79
N PHE A 171 24.36 -18.15 -15.85
CA PHE A 171 24.45 -17.61 -14.49
C PHE A 171 25.09 -16.22 -14.45
N ALA A 172 26.04 -15.92 -15.35
CA ALA A 172 26.65 -14.60 -15.45
C ALA A 172 25.62 -13.51 -15.80
N ALA A 173 24.73 -13.79 -16.78
CA ALA A 173 23.64 -12.86 -17.10
C ALA A 173 22.63 -12.74 -15.95
N SER A 174 22.31 -13.84 -15.27
CA SER A 174 21.43 -13.80 -14.08
C SER A 174 22.02 -12.93 -12.96
N ASP A 175 23.33 -13.02 -12.70
CA ASP A 175 23.98 -12.23 -11.65
C ASP A 175 24.10 -10.75 -12.03
N ALA A 176 24.32 -10.44 -13.31
CA ALA A 176 24.30 -9.07 -13.81
C ALA A 176 22.93 -8.41 -13.63
N ILE A 177 21.85 -9.11 -14.00
CA ILE A 177 20.48 -8.61 -13.81
C ILE A 177 20.16 -8.44 -12.32
N ARG A 178 20.60 -9.38 -11.47
CA ARG A 178 20.42 -9.26 -10.02
C ARG A 178 21.14 -8.04 -9.45
N ALA A 179 22.36 -7.76 -9.91
CA ALA A 179 23.12 -6.58 -9.49
C ALA A 179 22.43 -5.29 -9.92
N GLU A 180 21.90 -5.24 -11.14
CA GLU A 180 21.14 -4.10 -11.66
C GLU A 180 19.86 -3.84 -10.85
N LEU A 181 19.07 -4.89 -10.59
CA LEU A 181 17.88 -4.81 -9.75
C LEU A 181 18.25 -4.36 -8.32
N THR A 182 19.35 -4.88 -7.76
CA THR A 182 19.82 -4.48 -6.42
C THR A 182 20.28 -3.02 -6.39
N ALA A 183 20.96 -2.54 -7.45
CA ALA A 183 21.41 -1.16 -7.58
C ALA A 183 20.22 -0.19 -7.71
N ALA A 184 19.14 -0.64 -8.34
CA ALA A 184 17.86 0.05 -8.36
C ALA A 184 17.02 -0.22 -7.10
N GLY A 185 17.62 -0.60 -5.96
CA GLY A 185 16.89 -0.77 -4.71
C GLY A 185 15.78 -1.84 -4.76
N ILE A 186 15.86 -2.82 -5.64
CA ILE A 186 14.92 -3.94 -5.73
C ILE A 186 15.60 -5.17 -5.13
N LEU A 187 15.04 -5.70 -4.05
CA LEU A 187 15.47 -6.96 -3.49
C LEU A 187 14.80 -8.11 -4.23
N VAL A 188 15.60 -9.06 -4.69
CA VAL A 188 15.14 -10.22 -5.42
C VAL A 188 15.40 -11.50 -4.63
N GLU A 189 14.34 -12.25 -4.34
CA GLU A 189 14.34 -13.50 -3.60
C GLU A 189 14.01 -14.67 -4.52
N GLN A 190 14.82 -15.73 -4.45
CA GLN A 190 14.57 -16.95 -5.22
C GLN A 190 13.81 -17.95 -4.38
N THR A 191 12.63 -18.35 -4.85
CA THR A 191 11.80 -19.37 -4.20
C THR A 191 11.65 -20.59 -5.10
N ARG A 192 11.12 -21.70 -4.56
CA ARG A 192 10.78 -22.89 -5.36
C ARG A 192 9.68 -22.62 -6.40
N GLU A 193 8.85 -21.61 -6.17
CA GLU A 193 7.72 -21.23 -7.03
C GLU A 193 8.10 -20.19 -8.09
N GLY A 194 9.34 -19.68 -8.08
CA GLY A 194 9.79 -18.63 -8.99
C GLY A 194 10.57 -17.53 -8.28
N ILE A 195 10.82 -16.44 -8.99
CA ILE A 195 11.53 -15.28 -8.46
C ILE A 195 10.53 -14.26 -7.93
N ARG A 196 10.61 -13.96 -6.63
CA ARG A 196 9.83 -12.89 -5.99
C ARG A 196 10.70 -11.66 -5.83
N TRP A 197 10.10 -10.48 -5.95
CA TRP A 197 10.81 -9.22 -5.76
C TRP A 197 10.03 -8.29 -4.85
N ARG A 198 10.76 -7.43 -4.14
CA ARG A 198 10.21 -6.31 -3.38
C ARG A 198 11.11 -5.10 -3.53
N ARG A 199 10.53 -3.91 -3.53
CA ARG A 199 11.31 -2.66 -3.38
C ARG A 199 11.91 -2.64 -1.96
N LYS A 200 13.15 -2.18 -1.83
CA LYS A 200 13.83 -2.08 -0.53
C LYS A 200 13.17 -1.07 0.38
#